data_AF-A0A956IZD3-F1
#
_entry.id   AF-A0A956IZD3-F1
#
_cell.length_a   1.000
_cell.length_b   1.000
_cell.length_c   1.000
_cell.angle_alpha   90.00
_cell.angle_beta   90.00
_cell.angle_gamma   90.00
#
_symmetry.space_group_name_H-M   'P 1'
#
loop_
_entity.id
_entity.type
_entity.pdbx_description
1 polymer ?
#
loop_
_entity_poly.entity_id
_entity_poly.type
_entity_poly.pdbx_seq_one_letter_code
_entity_poly.pdbx_strand_id
1 'polypeptide(L)'
;WSLLFYFWGEQAYVLVMLGSIAANWGFGLGIGRARSERARRTWLGAGVAANVLLLVAFKYLGFLSHVLNDVLGLAGAGPVAVADVHLPIGISFYTFQALSYLVDVFREEAPARRDPVDFGLYIALFPQLIAGPIVRYRQIAAELESRVVTSAGFAWGVRRFVIGLGKK
;
A
#
# COMPACT_ATOMS: atom_id res chain seq x y z
N TRP A 1 15.29 -6.80 -7.17
CA TRP A 1 14.70 -6.89 -8.52
C TRP A 1 13.43 -6.05 -8.67
N SER A 2 12.43 -6.15 -7.77
CA SER A 2 11.17 -5.38 -7.87
C SER A 2 11.33 -3.85 -7.77
N LEU A 3 12.19 -3.34 -6.89
CA LEU A 3 12.44 -1.89 -6.74
C LEU A 3 13.12 -1.28 -7.98
N LEU A 4 14.04 -2.01 -8.62
CA LEU A 4 14.71 -1.57 -9.85
C LEU A 4 13.74 -1.49 -11.04
N PHE A 5 12.75 -2.39 -11.12
CA PHE A 5 11.70 -2.35 -12.13
C PHE A 5 10.82 -1.10 -11.99
N TYR A 6 10.49 -0.72 -10.75
CA TYR A 6 9.70 0.48 -10.46
C TYR A 6 10.47 1.78 -10.71
N PHE A 7 11.77 1.78 -10.37
CA PHE A 7 12.64 2.93 -10.60
C PHE A 7 12.84 3.21 -12.09
N TRP A 8 12.70 2.22 -12.96
CA TRP A 8 12.79 2.40 -14.41
C TRP A 8 11.49 2.93 -15.05
N GLY A 9 10.33 2.72 -14.42
CA GLY A 9 9.00 3.07 -14.97
C GLY A 9 8.40 4.39 -14.48
N GLU A 10 8.59 4.75 -13.20
CA GLU A 10 7.86 5.88 -12.58
C GLU A 10 8.69 6.74 -11.59
N GLN A 11 10.00 6.46 -11.46
CA GLN A 11 11.03 7.23 -10.74
C GLN A 11 10.59 7.96 -9.45
N ALA A 12 9.98 9.15 -9.55
CA ALA A 12 9.53 9.94 -8.40
C ALA A 12 8.49 9.23 -7.52
N TYR A 13 7.62 8.39 -8.09
CA TYR A 13 6.56 7.72 -7.33
C TYR A 13 7.05 6.53 -6.49
N VAL A 14 8.25 6.01 -6.77
CA VAL A 14 8.92 5.05 -5.89
C VAL A 14 9.21 5.67 -4.53
N LEU A 15 9.57 6.94 -4.49
CA LEU A 15 9.83 7.66 -3.24
C LEU A 15 8.55 7.82 -2.42
N VAL A 16 7.41 8.04 -3.09
CA VAL A 16 6.09 8.08 -2.43
C VAL A 16 5.74 6.73 -1.82
N MET A 17 5.99 5.63 -2.56
CA MET A 17 5.80 4.28 -2.04
C MET A 17 6.71 3.99 -0.84
N LEU A 18 8.01 4.31 -0.95
CA LEU A 18 8.97 4.14 0.15
C LEU A 18 8.60 4.98 1.38
N GLY A 19 8.16 6.22 1.17
CA GLY A 19 7.65 7.09 2.24
C GLY A 19 6.41 6.51 2.91
N SER A 20 5.47 5.98 2.11
CA SER A 20 4.27 5.29 2.63
C SER A 20 4.63 4.04 3.43
N ILE A 21 5.59 3.24 2.96
CA ILE A 21 6.12 2.07 3.69
C ILE A 21 6.70 2.52 5.03
N ALA A 22 7.57 3.53 5.04
CA ALA A 22 8.21 4.00 6.26
C ALA A 22 7.20 4.55 7.28
N ALA A 23 6.22 5.34 6.81
CA ALA A 23 5.17 5.89 7.67
C ALA A 23 4.30 4.78 8.28
N ASN A 24 3.84 3.83 7.46
CA ASN A 24 2.99 2.73 7.91
C ASN A 24 3.71 1.74 8.84
N TRP A 25 5.01 1.51 8.60
CA TRP A 25 5.85 0.76 9.52
C TRP A 25 5.92 1.45 10.89
N GLY A 26 6.13 2.77 10.91
CA GLY A 26 6.11 3.59 12.12
C GLY A 26 4.78 3.51 12.86
N PHE A 27 3.66 3.62 12.15
CA PHE A 27 2.32 3.50 12.73
C PHE A 27 2.07 2.11 13.32
N GLY A 28 2.41 1.03 12.62
CA GLY A 28 2.26 -0.33 13.14
C GLY A 28 3.10 -0.59 14.39
N LEU A 29 4.33 -0.06 14.42
CA LEU A 29 5.17 -0.08 15.60
C LEU A 29 4.61 0.73 16.76
N GLY A 30 4.00 1.88 16.48
CA GLY A 30 3.30 2.72 17.47
C GLY A 30 2.12 1.98 18.09
N ILE A 31 1.30 1.31 17.27
CA ILE A 31 0.20 0.45 17.74
C ILE A 31 0.74 -0.68 18.61
N GLY A 32 1.79 -1.39 18.17
CA GLY A 32 2.35 -2.53 18.90
C GLY A 32 3.07 -2.17 20.21
N ARG A 33 3.55 -0.94 20.38
CA ARG A 33 4.21 -0.46 21.62
C ARG A 33 3.27 0.26 22.57
N ALA A 34 2.08 0.66 22.11
CA ALA A 34 1.13 1.41 22.92
C ALA A 34 0.57 0.53 24.04
N ARG A 35 0.72 0.99 25.29
CA ARG A 35 0.24 0.28 26.49
C ARG A 35 -1.22 0.54 26.82
N SER A 36 -1.84 1.55 26.21
CA SER A 36 -3.24 1.91 26.44
C SER A 36 -4.05 1.77 25.15
N GLU A 37 -5.30 1.33 25.30
CA GLU A 37 -6.26 1.18 24.20
C GLU A 37 -6.49 2.51 23.46
N ARG A 38 -6.51 3.63 24.19
CA ARG A 38 -6.62 4.97 23.60
C ARG A 38 -5.45 5.29 22.68
N ALA A 39 -4.21 5.02 23.12
CA ALA A 39 -3.03 5.27 22.30
C ALA A 39 -3.01 4.37 21.05
N ARG A 40 -3.41 3.11 21.16
CA ARG A 40 -3.55 2.20 20.00
C ARG A 40 -4.53 2.73 18.97
N ARG A 41 -5.70 3.22 19.41
CA ARG A 41 -6.70 3.83 18.53
C ARG A 41 -6.22 5.12 17.89
N THR A 42 -5.47 5.95 18.61
CA THR A 42 -4.87 7.17 18.04
C THR A 42 -3.87 6.83 16.94
N TRP A 43 -2.99 5.85 17.15
CA TRP A 43 -2.04 5.41 16.13
C TRP A 43 -2.73 4.78 14.91
N LEU A 44 -3.75 3.96 15.12
CA LEU A 44 -4.56 3.42 14.03
C LEU A 44 -5.27 4.55 13.26
N GLY A 45 -5.92 5.48 13.96
CA GLY A 45 -6.62 6.60 13.35
C GLY A 45 -5.69 7.49 12.53
N ALA A 46 -4.50 7.81 13.07
CA ALA A 46 -3.48 8.57 12.36
C ALA A 46 -2.99 7.85 11.10
N GLY A 47 -2.73 6.54 11.19
CA GLY A 47 -2.32 5.74 10.04
C GLY A 47 -3.40 5.62 8.97
N VAL A 48 -4.66 5.39 9.37
CA VAL A 48 -5.79 5.37 8.43
C VAL A 48 -5.96 6.73 7.75
N ALA A 49 -5.93 7.82 8.52
CA ALA A 49 -6.03 9.18 7.97
C ALA A 49 -4.91 9.48 6.98
N ALA A 50 -3.66 9.11 7.29
CA ALA A 50 -2.52 9.31 6.39
C ALA A 50 -2.66 8.55 5.07
N ASN A 51 -3.10 7.29 5.11
CA ASN A 51 -3.33 6.47 3.91
C ASN A 51 -4.50 7.00 3.06
N VAL A 52 -5.60 7.43 3.70
CA VAL A 52 -6.73 8.04 3.00
C VAL A 52 -6.32 9.38 2.39
N LEU A 53 -5.57 10.21 3.12
CA LEU A 53 -5.06 11.48 2.60
C LEU A 53 -4.15 11.27 1.39
N LEU A 54 -3.29 10.24 1.42
CA LEU A 54 -2.45 9.86 0.28
C LEU A 54 -3.32 9.50 -0.94
N LEU A 55 -4.37 8.70 -0.76
CA LEU A 55 -5.30 8.38 -1.85
C LEU A 55 -6.03 9.60 -2.37
N VAL A 56 -6.53 10.46 -1.47
CA VAL A 56 -7.23 11.69 -1.85
C VAL A 56 -6.30 12.60 -2.64
N ALA A 57 -5.05 12.76 -2.18
CA ALA A 57 -4.05 13.54 -2.90
C ALA A 57 -3.85 12.99 -4.32
N PHE A 58 -3.42 11.75 -4.49
CA PHE A 58 -3.06 11.27 -5.82
C PHE A 58 -4.25 10.97 -6.74
N LYS A 59 -5.40 10.58 -6.20
CA LYS A 59 -6.56 10.18 -7.01
C LYS A 59 -7.55 11.32 -7.28
N TYR A 60 -7.60 12.32 -6.40
CA TYR A 60 -8.62 13.37 -6.45
C TYR A 60 -8.04 14.78 -6.56
N LEU A 61 -6.72 15.01 -6.54
CA LEU A 61 -6.16 16.37 -6.71
C LEU A 61 -6.62 17.06 -8.01
N GLY A 62 -6.68 16.33 -9.12
CA GLY A 62 -7.20 16.87 -10.38
C GLY A 62 -8.68 17.28 -10.26
N PHE A 63 -9.53 16.40 -9.76
CA PHE A 63 -10.96 16.72 -9.53
C PHE A 63 -11.15 17.86 -8.53
N LEU A 64 -10.40 17.85 -7.42
CA LEU A 64 -10.48 18.86 -6.38
C LEU A 64 -10.01 20.23 -6.89
N SER A 65 -9.01 20.26 -7.78
CA SER A 65 -8.58 21.48 -8.44
C SER A 65 -9.64 22.06 -9.37
N HIS A 66 -10.40 21.22 -10.07
CA HIS A 66 -11.52 21.67 -10.89
C HIS A 66 -12.64 22.27 -10.02
N VAL A 67 -13.03 21.58 -8.95
CA VAL A 67 -14.04 22.10 -8.01
C VAL A 67 -13.57 23.41 -7.34
N LEU A 68 -12.30 23.49 -6.94
CA LEU A 68 -11.73 24.71 -6.37
C LEU A 68 -11.70 25.86 -7.39
N ASN A 69 -11.34 25.59 -8.64
CA ASN A 69 -11.35 26.59 -9.71
C ASN A 69 -12.77 27.05 -10.05
N ASP A 70 -13.76 26.17 -10.02
CA ASP A 70 -15.16 26.54 -10.23
C ASP A 70 -15.67 27.45 -9.10
N VAL A 71 -15.33 27.13 -7.84
CA VAL A 71 -15.70 27.95 -6.67
C VAL A 71 -14.94 29.28 -6.64
N LEU A 72 -13.65 29.29 -6.97
CA LEU A 72 -12.83 30.50 -7.05
C LEU A 72 -13.26 31.39 -8.21
N GLY A 73 -13.67 30.81 -9.34
CA GLY A 73 -14.25 31.53 -10.47
C GLY A 73 -15.57 32.22 -10.10
N LEU A 74 -16.40 31.57 -9.27
CA LEU A 74 -17.61 32.20 -8.69
C LEU A 74 -17.26 33.33 -7.70
N ALA A 75 -16.10 33.28 -7.05
CA ALA A 75 -15.61 34.28 -6.11
C ALA A 75 -14.76 35.39 -6.78
N GLY A 76 -14.56 35.36 -8.09
CA GLY A 76 -13.76 36.34 -8.84
C GLY A 76 -12.24 36.19 -8.67
N ALA A 77 -11.77 35.08 -8.08
CA ALA A 77 -10.35 34.76 -7.97
C ALA A 77 -9.87 34.03 -9.24
N GLY A 78 -8.64 34.33 -9.68
CA GLY A 78 -8.04 33.72 -10.87
C GLY A 78 -7.81 32.22 -10.72
N PRO A 79 -7.74 31.47 -11.84
CA PRO A 79 -7.62 30.02 -11.81
C PRO A 79 -6.28 29.58 -11.20
N VAL A 80 -6.34 28.59 -10.32
CA VAL A 80 -5.18 27.87 -9.79
C VAL A 80 -4.86 26.73 -10.75
N ALA A 81 -3.76 26.86 -11.49
CA ALA A 81 -3.25 25.77 -12.30
C ALA A 81 -2.69 24.67 -11.38
N VAL A 82 -3.41 23.57 -11.25
CA VAL A 82 -2.93 22.37 -10.57
C VAL A 82 -2.41 21.41 -11.62
N ALA A 83 -1.15 20.98 -11.47
CA ALA A 83 -0.52 20.05 -12.39
C ALA A 83 -1.30 18.73 -12.43
N ASP A 84 -1.45 18.15 -13.62
CA ASP A 84 -2.00 16.80 -13.80
C ASP A 84 -1.15 15.80 -13.00
N VAL A 85 -1.71 15.31 -11.90
CA VAL A 85 -1.02 14.36 -11.04
C VAL A 85 -1.12 12.99 -11.69
N HIS A 86 -0.04 12.51 -12.30
CA HIS A 86 0.03 11.12 -12.75
C HIS A 86 -0.14 10.19 -11.55
N LEU A 87 -1.07 9.24 -11.65
CA LEU A 87 -1.31 8.29 -10.58
C LEU A 87 -0.19 7.25 -10.57
N PRO A 88 0.45 7.00 -9.42
CA PRO A 88 1.35 5.87 -9.31
C PRO A 88 0.60 4.60 -9.65
N ILE A 89 1.20 3.77 -10.49
CA ILE A 89 0.75 2.38 -10.62
C ILE A 89 0.67 1.79 -9.19
N GLY A 90 -0.33 0.95 -8.91
CA GLY A 90 -0.39 0.23 -7.63
C GLY A 90 -0.70 1.05 -6.36
N ILE A 91 -0.92 2.38 -6.42
CA ILE A 91 -1.20 3.20 -5.21
C ILE A 91 -2.34 2.68 -4.35
N SER A 92 -3.43 2.27 -5.00
CA SER A 92 -4.57 1.69 -4.29
C SER A 92 -4.17 0.39 -3.58
N PHE A 93 -3.40 -0.47 -4.23
CA PHE A 93 -3.02 -1.77 -3.71
C PHE A 93 -2.09 -1.66 -2.49
N TYR A 94 -0.98 -0.91 -2.59
CA TYR A 94 -0.09 -0.77 -1.43
C TYR A 94 -0.78 -0.01 -0.29
N THR A 95 -1.69 0.92 -0.58
CA THR A 95 -2.43 1.63 0.46
C THR A 95 -3.40 0.70 1.18
N PHE A 96 -4.13 -0.15 0.46
CA PHE A 96 -5.01 -1.15 1.09
C PHE A 96 -4.23 -2.22 1.85
N GLN A 97 -3.07 -2.65 1.35
CA GLN A 97 -2.18 -3.58 2.07
C GLN A 97 -1.66 -2.97 3.37
N ALA A 98 -1.28 -1.68 3.36
CA ALA A 98 -0.84 -0.95 4.53
C ALA A 98 -1.97 -0.76 5.56
N LEU A 99 -3.18 -0.39 5.11
CA LEU A 99 -4.37 -0.32 5.96
C LEU A 99 -4.70 -1.68 6.60
N SER A 100 -4.66 -2.77 5.81
CA SER A 100 -4.87 -4.13 6.33
C SER A 100 -3.86 -4.46 7.42
N TYR A 101 -2.58 -4.14 7.21
CA TYR A 101 -1.54 -4.35 8.22
C TYR A 101 -1.82 -3.58 9.52
N LEU A 102 -2.17 -2.30 9.44
CA LEU A 102 -2.48 -1.50 10.64
C LEU A 102 -3.67 -2.06 11.42
N VAL A 103 -4.71 -2.52 10.72
CA VAL A 103 -5.89 -3.14 11.34
C VAL A 103 -5.54 -4.50 11.95
N ASP A 104 -4.77 -5.34 11.25
CA ASP A 104 -4.35 -6.66 11.73
C ASP A 104 -3.49 -6.54 13.01
N VAL A 105 -2.58 -5.55 13.05
CA VAL A 105 -1.76 -5.24 14.23
C VAL A 105 -2.62 -4.67 15.36
N PHE A 106 -3.57 -3.78 15.05
CA PHE A 106 -4.48 -3.23 16.05
C PHE A 106 -5.37 -4.31 16.68
N ARG A 107 -5.82 -5.30 15.92
CA ARG A 107 -6.63 -6.42 16.39
C ARG A 107 -5.84 -7.55 17.05
N GLU A 108 -4.52 -7.43 17.13
CA GLU A 108 -3.62 -8.49 17.63
C GLU A 108 -3.69 -9.78 16.81
N GLU A 109 -4.21 -9.70 15.58
CA GLU A 109 -4.28 -10.82 14.65
C GLU A 109 -2.91 -11.10 14.00
N ALA A 110 -2.00 -10.12 14.04
CA ALA A 110 -0.60 -10.23 13.64
C ALA A 110 0.30 -9.36 14.52
N PRO A 111 1.53 -9.79 14.85
CA PRO A 111 2.48 -8.95 15.58
C PRO A 111 2.97 -7.78 14.72
N ALA A 112 3.22 -6.62 15.35
CA ALA A 112 3.86 -5.49 14.70
C ALA A 112 5.24 -5.90 14.15
N ARG A 113 5.45 -5.76 12.84
CA ARG A 113 6.71 -6.14 12.21
C ARG A 113 7.81 -5.18 12.62
N ARG A 114 8.91 -5.72 13.15
CA ARG A 114 10.07 -4.94 13.62
C ARG A 114 11.11 -4.70 12.54
N ASP A 115 11.14 -5.54 11.51
CA ASP A 115 12.05 -5.37 10.38
C ASP A 115 11.37 -4.53 9.28
N PRO A 116 11.90 -3.33 8.95
CA PRO A 116 11.38 -2.48 7.88
C PRO A 116 11.59 -3.10 6.49
N VAL A 117 12.60 -3.97 6.30
CA VAL A 117 12.88 -4.64 5.03
C VAL A 117 11.79 -5.66 4.71
N ASP A 118 11.40 -6.47 5.70
CA ASP A 118 10.33 -7.45 5.52
C ASP A 118 8.98 -6.79 5.27
N PHE A 119 8.71 -5.69 5.96
CA PHE A 119 7.50 -4.89 5.73
C PHE A 119 7.50 -4.25 4.34
N GLY A 120 8.65 -3.72 3.92
CA GLY A 120 8.85 -3.22 2.57
C GLY A 120 8.69 -4.32 1.52
N LEU A 121 9.13 -5.55 1.79
CA LEU A 121 8.99 -6.69 0.89
C LEU A 121 7.53 -7.12 0.72
N TYR A 122 6.74 -7.08 1.80
CA TYR A 122 5.30 -7.33 1.78
C TYR A 122 4.57 -6.32 0.88
N ILE A 123 4.88 -5.02 1.03
CA ILE A 123 4.26 -3.97 0.22
C ILE A 123 4.78 -3.97 -1.23
N ALA A 124 6.07 -4.20 -1.43
CA ALA A 124 6.72 -4.16 -2.75
C ALA A 124 6.63 -5.48 -3.53
N LEU A 125 5.81 -6.44 -3.09
CA LEU A 125 5.61 -7.72 -3.78
C LEU A 125 4.79 -7.51 -5.08
N PHE A 126 5.51 -7.15 -6.14
CA PHE A 126 5.01 -6.80 -7.48
C PHE A 126 3.89 -7.70 -8.07
N PRO A 127 3.87 -9.04 -7.88
CA PRO A 127 2.78 -9.88 -8.41
C PRO A 127 1.39 -9.52 -7.86
N GLN A 128 1.30 -8.94 -6.66
CA GLN A 128 0.03 -8.54 -6.04
C GLN A 128 -0.43 -7.13 -6.45
N LEU A 129 0.51 -6.28 -6.91
CA LEU A 129 0.25 -4.87 -7.25
C LEU A 129 -0.46 -4.68 -8.59
N ILE A 130 -0.48 -5.69 -9.46
CA ILE A 130 -1.02 -5.57 -10.83
C ILE A 130 -2.33 -6.34 -11.03
N ALA A 131 -2.51 -7.51 -10.40
CA ALA A 131 -3.68 -8.37 -10.66
C ALA A 131 -3.96 -9.48 -9.63
N GLY A 132 -3.43 -9.38 -8.40
CA GLY A 132 -3.69 -10.38 -7.35
C GLY A 132 -4.94 -10.05 -6.52
N PRO A 133 -5.69 -11.03 -5.99
CA PRO A 133 -6.67 -10.74 -4.93
C PRO A 133 -5.97 -10.04 -3.75
N ILE A 134 -6.66 -9.13 -3.06
CA ILE A 134 -6.09 -8.40 -1.91
C ILE A 134 -5.68 -9.43 -0.85
N VAL A 135 -4.38 -9.68 -0.72
CA VAL A 135 -3.85 -10.65 0.24
C VAL A 135 -3.65 -9.94 1.57
N ARG A 136 -4.22 -10.51 2.63
CA ARG A 136 -4.08 -9.96 3.99
C ARG A 136 -2.70 -10.29 4.53
N TYR A 137 -2.11 -9.37 5.29
CA TYR A 137 -0.77 -9.54 5.87
C TYR A 137 -0.64 -10.85 6.67
N ARG A 138 -1.64 -11.18 7.49
CA ARG A 138 -1.71 -12.44 8.26
C ARG A 138 -1.48 -13.70 7.41
N GLN A 139 -1.90 -13.69 6.14
CA GLN A 139 -1.78 -14.86 5.26
C GLN A 139 -0.37 -15.05 4.71
N ILE A 140 0.45 -14.00 4.64
CA ILE A 140 1.81 -14.03 4.07
C ILE A 140 2.88 -14.02 5.15
N ALA A 141 2.59 -13.49 6.35
CA ALA A 141 3.56 -13.33 7.42
C ALA A 141 4.35 -14.61 7.74
N ALA A 142 3.66 -15.77 7.79
CA ALA A 142 4.28 -17.06 8.05
C ALA A 142 5.15 -17.57 6.88
N GLU A 143 4.76 -17.27 5.64
CA GLU A 143 5.49 -17.67 4.43
C GLU A 143 6.73 -16.79 4.18
N LEU A 144 6.73 -15.55 4.68
CA LEU A 144 7.90 -14.65 4.68
C LEU A 144 8.98 -15.14 5.65
N GLU A 145 8.59 -15.69 6.81
CA GLU A 145 9.53 -16.20 7.81
C GLU A 145 10.08 -17.59 7.47
N SER A 146 9.24 -18.47 6.89
CA SER A 146 9.63 -19.84 6.57
C SER A 146 9.09 -20.27 5.21
N ARG A 147 10.01 -20.44 4.24
CA ARG A 147 9.66 -20.85 2.88
C ARG A 147 9.82 -22.36 2.72
N VAL A 148 8.71 -23.08 2.64
CA VAL A 148 8.71 -24.53 2.34
C VAL A 148 8.35 -24.74 0.87
N VAL A 149 9.27 -25.32 0.11
CA VAL A 149 9.03 -25.68 -1.30
C VAL A 149 8.93 -27.20 -1.40
N THR A 150 7.77 -27.69 -1.84
CA THR A 150 7.53 -29.12 -2.09
C THR A 150 7.41 -29.37 -3.60
N SER A 151 7.81 -30.57 -4.04
CA SER A 151 7.65 -31.01 -5.43
C SER A 151 6.19 -31.00 -5.87
N ALA A 152 5.27 -31.38 -4.97
CA ALA A 152 3.84 -31.31 -5.19
C ALA A 152 3.35 -29.85 -5.38
N GLY A 153 3.80 -28.91 -4.53
CA GLY A 153 3.48 -27.50 -4.66
C GLY A 153 4.01 -26.88 -5.96
N PHE A 154 5.20 -27.29 -6.38
CA PHE A 154 5.79 -26.88 -7.67
C PHE A 154 4.96 -27.39 -8.86
N ALA A 155 4.63 -28.69 -8.90
CA ALA A 155 3.80 -29.27 -9.94
C ALA A 155 2.42 -28.60 -10.04
N TRP A 156 1.84 -28.25 -8.88
CA TRP A 156 0.58 -27.54 -8.80
C TRP A 156 0.68 -26.10 -9.33
N GLY A 157 1.78 -25.40 -9.04
CA GLY A 157 2.12 -24.10 -9.62
C GLY A 157 2.24 -24.14 -11.14
N VAL A 158 2.97 -25.12 -11.68
CA VAL A 158 3.11 -25.35 -13.14
C VAL A 158 1.75 -25.60 -13.78
N ARG A 159 0.90 -26.43 -13.16
CA ARG A 159 -0.46 -26.69 -13.67
C ARG A 159 -1.30 -25.42 -13.75
N ARG A 160 -1.30 -24.59 -12.70
CA ARG A 160 -2.00 -23.30 -12.73
C ARG A 160 -1.44 -22.36 -13.79
N PHE A 161 -0.12 -22.31 -13.96
CA PHE A 161 0.52 -21.50 -14.98
C PHE A 161 0.06 -21.89 -16.39
N VAL A 162 0.10 -23.19 -16.72
CA VAL A 162 -0.34 -23.70 -18.03
C VAL A 162 -1.83 -23.43 -18.29
N ILE A 163 -2.69 -23.64 -17.28
CA ILE A 163 -4.13 -23.33 -17.40
C ILE A 163 -4.36 -21.83 -17.62
N GLY A 164 -3.62 -20.97 -16.88
CA GLY A 164 -3.71 -19.52 -17.05
C GLY A 164 -3.23 -19.06 -18.43
N LEU A 165 -2.19 -19.71 -18.96
CA LEU A 165 -1.64 -19.43 -20.29
C LEU A 165 -2.63 -19.82 -21.40
N GLY A 166 -3.36 -20.92 -21.23
CA GLY A 166 -4.39 -21.34 -22.20
C GLY A 166 -5.71 -20.54 -22.12
N LYS A 167 -5.90 -19.70 -21.11
CA LYS A 167 -7.10 -18.85 -20.94
C LYS A 167 -6.89 -17.39 -21.39
N LYS A 168 -5.64 -16.98 -21.63
CA LYS A 168 -5.28 -15.66 -22.15
C LYS A 168 -4.99 -15.77 -23.64
#